data_AF-W1UTK8-F1
#
_entry.id   AF-W1UTK8-F1
#
_cell.length_a   1.000
_cell.length_b   1.000
_cell.length_c   1.000
_cell.angle_alpha   90.00
_cell.angle_beta   90.00
_cell.angle_gamma   90.00
#
_symmetry.space_group_name_H-M   'P 1'
#
loop_
_entity.id
_entity.type
_entity.pdbx_description
1 polymer ?
#
loop_
_entity_poly.entity_id
_entity_poly.type
_entity_poly.pdbx_seq_one_letter_code
_entity_poly.pdbx_strand_id
1 'polypeptide(L)'
;KMVRRPEPAVAVEDENFFFKVSKASFTHRRKTLWNNLTGYFGKTEEVKDKLTKALDQAGLSPSVRGEALSLAEFASLADALKGQGL
;
A
#
# COMPACT_ATOMS: atom_id res chain seq x y z
N LYS A 1 -25.33 -11.70 8.57
CA LYS A 1 -24.60 -12.97 8.31
C LYS A 1 -23.56 -12.68 7.23
N MET A 2 -22.28 -12.94 7.47
CA MET A 2 -21.25 -12.74 6.43
C MET A 2 -21.37 -13.88 5.41
N VAL A 3 -21.42 -13.53 4.12
CA VAL A 3 -21.49 -14.49 3.01
C VAL A 3 -20.20 -14.36 2.20
N ARG A 4 -19.55 -15.49 1.91
CA ARG A 4 -18.32 -15.51 1.11
C ARG A 4 -18.62 -15.03 -0.31
N ARG A 5 -17.82 -14.11 -0.83
CA ARG A 5 -17.89 -13.69 -2.24
C ARG A 5 -17.37 -14.82 -3.13
N PRO A 6 -17.92 -14.99 -4.35
CA PRO A 6 -17.43 -15.99 -5.30
C PRO A 6 -16.00 -15.68 -5.76
N GLU A 7 -15.66 -14.40 -5.83
CA GLU A 7 -14.34 -13.90 -6.23
C GLU A 7 -13.83 -12.87 -5.22
N PRO A 8 -12.49 -12.65 -5.16
CA PRO A 8 -11.89 -11.59 -4.37
C PRO A 8 -12.51 -10.23 -4.68
N ALA A 9 -12.53 -9.36 -3.67
CA ALA A 9 -13.11 -8.03 -3.79
C ALA A 9 -12.31 -7.10 -4.72
N VAL A 10 -11.03 -7.38 -4.88
CA VAL A 10 -10.07 -6.70 -5.77
C VAL A 10 -9.15 -7.76 -6.35
N ALA A 11 -8.73 -7.58 -7.61
CA ALA A 11 -7.65 -8.35 -8.20
C ALA A 11 -6.32 -7.66 -7.86
N VAL A 12 -5.30 -8.44 -7.52
CA VAL A 12 -3.94 -7.97 -7.21
C VAL A 12 -2.95 -8.92 -7.87
N GLU A 13 -1.79 -8.43 -8.25
CA GLU A 13 -0.75 -9.28 -8.84
C GLU A 13 -0.18 -10.28 -7.83
N ASP A 14 -0.16 -9.90 -6.55
CA ASP A 14 0.42 -10.70 -5.47
C ASP A 14 -0.33 -10.47 -4.16
N GLU A 15 -1.17 -11.44 -3.81
CA GLU A 15 -2.00 -11.38 -2.61
C GLU A 15 -1.16 -11.32 -1.33
N ASN A 16 -0.02 -12.02 -1.28
CA ASN A 16 0.86 -11.99 -0.11
C ASN A 16 1.51 -10.61 0.05
N PHE A 17 1.94 -10.00 -1.04
CA PHE A 17 2.51 -8.66 -1.02
C PHE A 17 1.45 -7.61 -0.68
N PHE A 18 0.25 -7.72 -1.24
CA PHE A 18 -0.89 -6.88 -0.90
C PHE A 18 -1.19 -6.89 0.61
N PHE A 19 -1.24 -8.08 1.22
CA PHE A 19 -1.45 -8.18 2.67
C PHE A 19 -0.27 -7.60 3.48
N LYS A 20 0.98 -7.75 3.01
CA LYS A 20 2.15 -7.13 3.64
C LYS A 20 2.07 -5.60 3.61
N VAL A 21 1.77 -5.00 2.45
CA VAL A 21 1.63 -3.55 2.26
C VAL A 21 0.47 -3.01 3.10
N SER A 22 -0.68 -3.71 3.08
CA SER A 22 -1.82 -3.36 3.90
C SER A 22 -1.44 -3.34 5.38
N LYS A 23 -0.81 -4.42 5.88
CA LYS A 23 -0.34 -4.50 7.26
C LYS A 23 0.66 -3.40 7.61
N ALA A 24 1.63 -3.14 6.73
CA ALA A 24 2.63 -2.08 6.91
C ALA A 24 1.95 -0.73 7.11
N SER A 25 0.94 -0.42 6.29
CA SER A 25 0.18 0.83 6.30
C SER A 25 -0.63 1.06 7.58
N PHE A 26 -0.92 0.00 8.35
CA PHE A 26 -1.63 0.06 9.64
C PHE A 26 -0.72 -0.11 10.87
N THR A 27 0.61 -0.28 10.69
CA THR A 27 1.56 -0.49 11.80
C THR A 27 1.48 0.63 12.84
N HIS A 28 1.45 1.89 12.40
CA HIS A 28 1.19 3.04 13.27
C HIS A 28 -0.09 3.77 12.85
N ARG A 29 -1.17 3.47 13.58
CA ARG A 29 -2.55 3.96 13.37
C ARG A 29 -2.69 5.48 13.23
N ARG A 30 -1.80 6.26 13.85
CA ARG A 30 -1.84 7.74 13.85
C ARG A 30 -0.79 8.38 12.93
N LYS A 31 -0.03 7.58 12.18
CA LYS A 31 0.98 8.08 11.25
C LYS A 31 0.45 8.05 9.83
N THR A 32 0.98 8.94 9.00
CA THR A 32 0.66 8.98 7.57
C THR A 32 1.17 7.74 6.87
N LEU A 33 0.60 7.44 5.70
CA LEU A 33 0.99 6.35 4.83
C LEU A 33 2.49 6.40 4.53
N TRP A 34 3.02 7.58 4.22
CA TRP A 34 4.45 7.79 4.00
C TRP A 34 5.32 7.30 5.17
N ASN A 35 4.96 7.64 6.40
CA ASN A 35 5.74 7.25 7.58
C ASN A 35 5.69 5.75 7.84
N ASN A 36 4.55 5.12 7.57
CA ASN A 36 4.41 3.67 7.69
C ASN A 36 5.19 2.92 6.59
N LEU A 37 5.14 3.40 5.34
CA LEU A 37 5.85 2.78 4.22
C LEU A 37 7.37 2.96 4.32
N THR A 38 7.85 4.16 4.60
CA THR A 38 9.30 4.41 4.83
C THR A 38 9.83 3.72 6.08
N GLY A 39 8.99 3.50 7.09
CA GLY A 39 9.34 2.68 8.25
C GLY A 39 9.48 1.19 7.90
N TYR A 40 8.74 0.70 6.91
CA TYR A 40 8.72 -0.71 6.51
C TYR A 40 9.78 -1.05 5.44
N PHE A 41 9.83 -0.27 4.35
CA PHE A 41 10.73 -0.51 3.21
C PHE A 41 12.12 0.09 3.40
N GLY A 42 12.25 1.08 4.30
CA GLY A 42 13.51 1.77 4.58
C GLY A 42 13.50 3.24 4.19
N LYS A 43 14.59 3.92 4.57
CA LYS A 43 14.73 5.39 4.49
C LYS A 43 15.84 5.84 3.55
N THR A 44 16.40 4.93 2.75
CA THR A 44 17.38 5.28 1.71
C THR A 44 16.70 6.13 0.64
N GLU A 45 17.46 7.01 -0.02
CA GLU A 45 16.91 7.90 -1.06
C GLU A 45 16.33 7.11 -2.23
N GLU A 46 16.96 5.98 -2.61
CA GLU A 46 16.46 5.07 -3.64
C GLU A 46 15.08 4.50 -3.30
N VAL A 47 14.87 4.08 -2.05
CA VAL A 47 13.57 3.55 -1.59
C VAL A 47 12.53 4.66 -1.56
N LYS A 48 12.89 5.86 -1.09
CA LYS A 48 11.97 7.01 -1.09
C LYS A 48 11.53 7.42 -2.50
N ASP A 49 12.44 7.37 -3.47
CA ASP A 49 12.11 7.66 -4.87
C ASP A 49 11.12 6.62 -5.43
N LYS A 50 11.39 5.33 -5.21
CA LYS A 50 10.46 4.24 -5.56
C LYS A 50 9.09 4.37 -4.88
N LEU A 51 9.07 4.71 -3.58
CA LEU A 51 7.84 4.92 -2.82
C LEU A 51 7.03 6.10 -3.37
N THR A 52 7.70 7.21 -3.70
CA THR A 52 7.06 8.39 -4.29
C THR A 52 6.43 8.05 -5.63
N LYS A 53 7.15 7.35 -6.51
CA LYS A 53 6.65 6.90 -7.81
C LYS A 53 5.47 5.95 -7.67
N ALA A 54 5.52 5.01 -6.73
CA ALA A 54 4.42 4.08 -6.48
C ALA A 54 3.16 4.79 -5.96
N LEU A 55 3.33 5.78 -5.06
CA LEU A 55 2.21 6.58 -4.55
C LEU A 55 1.58 7.43 -5.66
N ASP A 56 2.40 8.06 -6.51
CA ASP A 56 1.92 8.85 -7.64
C ASP A 56 1.19 7.98 -8.67
N GLN A 57 1.73 6.80 -9.00
CA GLN A 57 1.09 5.83 -9.89
C GLN A 57 -0.25 5.33 -9.33
N ALA A 58 -0.36 5.18 -8.00
CA ALA A 58 -1.59 4.81 -7.33
C ALA A 58 -2.55 5.99 -7.10
N GLY A 59 -2.17 7.22 -7.48
CA GLY A 59 -2.97 8.44 -7.26
C GLY A 59 -3.14 8.80 -5.78
N LEU A 60 -2.23 8.38 -4.91
CA LEU A 60 -2.33 8.52 -3.47
C LEU A 60 -1.44 9.65 -2.94
N SER A 61 -2.01 10.48 -2.07
CA SER A 61 -1.22 11.50 -1.37
C SER A 61 -0.42 10.87 -0.21
N PRO A 62 0.87 11.20 -0.04
CA PRO A 62 1.70 10.69 1.06
C PRO A 62 1.22 11.11 2.46
N SER A 63 0.38 12.14 2.55
CA SER A 63 -0.16 12.67 3.81
C SER A 63 -1.40 11.93 4.32
N VAL A 64 -2.05 11.10 3.50
CA VAL A 64 -3.22 10.32 3.93
C VAL A 64 -2.81 9.28 4.96
N ARG A 65 -3.75 8.83 5.79
CA ARG A 65 -3.53 7.70 6.69
C ARG A 65 -4.01 6.42 6.02
N GLY A 66 -3.40 5.28 6.38
CA GLY A 66 -3.80 3.96 5.85
C GLY A 66 -5.29 3.65 6.05
N GLU A 67 -5.92 4.18 7.11
CA GLU A 67 -7.36 4.00 7.37
C GLU A 67 -8.29 4.71 6.38
N ALA A 68 -7.79 5.70 5.64
CA ALA A 68 -8.56 6.43 4.64
C ALA A 68 -8.58 5.74 3.27
N LEU A 69 -7.72 4.73 3.06
CA LEU A 69 -7.64 4.00 1.79
C LEU A 69 -8.73 2.93 1.70
N SER A 70 -9.37 2.88 0.54
CA SER A 70 -10.22 1.80 0.09
C SER A 70 -9.39 0.56 -0.30
N LEU A 71 -10.07 -0.58 -0.44
CA LEU A 71 -9.43 -1.83 -0.85
C LEU A 71 -8.81 -1.74 -2.25
N ALA A 72 -9.45 -1.01 -3.17
CA ALA A 72 -8.95 -0.80 -4.52
C ALA A 72 -7.69 0.09 -4.53
N GLU A 73 -7.64 1.11 -3.68
CA GLU A 73 -6.44 1.94 -3.51
C GLU A 73 -5.27 1.14 -2.93
N PHE A 74 -5.54 0.22 -1.98
CA PHE A 74 -4.51 -0.70 -1.49
C PHE A 74 -4.03 -1.67 -2.57
N ALA A 75 -4.93 -2.16 -3.43
CA ALA A 75 -4.56 -3.03 -4.54
C ALA A 75 -3.62 -2.30 -5.50
N SER A 76 -4.03 -1.09 -5.94
CA SER A 76 -3.23 -0.24 -6.82
C SER A 76 -1.88 0.13 -6.20
N LEU A 77 -1.84 0.41 -4.90
CA LEU A 77 -0.60 0.71 -4.19
C LEU A 77 0.33 -0.51 -4.15
N ALA A 78 -0.20 -1.70 -3.84
CA ALA A 78 0.59 -2.91 -3.77
C ALA A 78 1.20 -3.27 -5.15
N ASP A 79 0.40 -3.19 -6.21
CA ASP A 79 0.87 -3.47 -7.57
C ASP A 79 1.90 -2.43 -8.02
N ALA A 80 1.67 -1.14 -7.72
CA ALA A 80 2.63 -0.07 -8.03
C ALA A 80 3.96 -0.24 -7.28
N LEU A 81 3.91 -0.56 -5.98
CA LEU A 81 5.13 -0.82 -5.18
C LEU A 81 5.93 -2.00 -5.73
N LYS A 82 5.24 -3.09 -6.10
CA LYS A 82 5.87 -4.25 -6.72
C LYS A 82 6.50 -3.91 -8.07
N GLY A 83 5.80 -3.11 -8.88
CA GLY A 83 6.32 -2.60 -10.17
C GLY A 83 7.57 -1.73 -10.05
N GLN A 84 7.74 -0.99 -8.93
CA GLN A 84 8.97 -0.24 -8.63
C GLN A 84 10.11 -1.13 -8.06
N GLY A 85 9.87 -2.42 -7.89
CA GLY A 85 10.83 -3.38 -7.33
C GLY A 85 11.12 -3.12 -5.85
N LEU A 86 10.07 -2.85 -5.07
CA LEU A 86 10.09 -2.80 -3.60
C LEU A 86 9.53 -4.09 -2.98
#